data_AF-A0ABD1BM07-F1
#
_entry.id   AF-A0ABD1BM07-F1
#
_cell.length_a   1.000
_cell.length_b   1.000
_cell.length_c   1.000
_cell.angle_alpha   90.00
_cell.angle_beta   90.00
_cell.angle_gamma   90.00
#
_symmetry.space_group_name_H-M   'P 1'
#
loop_
_entity.id
_entity.type
_entity.pdbx_description
1 polymer ?
#
loop_
_entity_poly.entity_id
_entity_poly.type
_entity_poly.pdbx_seq_one_letter_code
_entity_poly.pdbx_strand_id
1 'polypeptide(L)'
;MGELMVLFDRSMVYDKVTRCLHSSLYCAEALVHIMKRAEVEGKISGMKISSCSPSIQHLLFADDSLFLCRATFKEGKEIMRCLKLYGDASGQEFFFQKSSITYGGKIDPIMRNILGSYMGIEQEGGTWKYLGLPECLSGSKRDLLAFITERLKTRLSGWYVNTLSLGGKKVLIKSVAMALPVHAMSCF
;
A
#
# COMPACT_ATOMS: atom_id res chain seq x y z
N MET A 1 1.10 11.12 20.38
CA MET A 1 0.61 10.34 19.21
C MET A 1 1.34 10.89 18.01
N GLY A 2 2.32 10.17 17.48
CA GLY A 2 3.03 10.61 16.27
C GLY A 2 2.28 10.10 15.05
N GLU A 3 2.02 10.97 14.09
CA GLU A 3 1.09 10.69 13.00
C GLU A 3 1.75 9.97 11.83
N LEU A 4 0.94 9.20 11.12
CA LEU A 4 1.39 8.26 10.11
C LEU A 4 1.79 9.00 8.82
N MET A 5 2.97 8.66 8.32
CA MET A 5 3.36 8.86 6.94
C MET A 5 3.32 7.49 6.28
N VAL A 6 2.56 7.39 5.19
CA VAL A 6 2.45 6.16 4.39
C VAL A 6 3.10 6.43 3.04
N LEU A 7 4.19 5.74 2.73
CA LEU A 7 4.83 5.81 1.42
C LEU A 7 4.45 4.57 0.62
N PHE A 8 3.92 4.82 -0.58
CA PHE A 8 3.56 3.79 -1.56
C PHE A 8 4.58 3.78 -2.68
N ASP A 9 5.17 2.63 -2.98
CA ASP A 9 5.93 2.43 -4.21
C ASP A 9 5.27 1.33 -5.06
N ARG A 10 5.04 1.64 -6.34
CA ARG A 10 4.41 0.78 -7.37
C ARG A 10 5.40 0.22 -8.38
N SER A 11 6.68 0.32 -8.07
CA SER A 11 7.80 0.01 -8.94
C SER A 11 9.02 -0.26 -8.07
N MET A 12 8.90 -1.27 -7.20
CA MET A 12 10.05 -2.07 -6.76
C MET A 12 10.58 -2.80 -8.00
N VAL A 13 11.39 -2.10 -8.80
CA VAL A 13 11.69 -2.48 -10.19
C VAL A 13 12.37 -3.85 -10.22
N TYR A 14 11.75 -4.79 -10.95
CA TYR A 14 12.37 -6.07 -11.29
C TYR A 14 13.73 -5.81 -11.95
N ASP A 15 14.75 -6.48 -11.41
CA ASP A 15 16.14 -6.40 -11.85
C ASP A 15 16.28 -6.43 -13.39
N LYS A 16 17.12 -5.54 -13.92
CA LYS A 16 17.48 -5.43 -15.35
C LYS A 16 18.07 -6.73 -15.91
N VAL A 17 18.52 -7.67 -15.07
CA VAL A 17 19.24 -8.89 -15.49
C VAL A 17 18.45 -10.20 -15.27
N THR A 18 17.75 -10.39 -14.14
CA THR A 18 17.38 -11.74 -13.67
C THR A 18 15.87 -12.04 -13.70
N ARG A 19 15.43 -12.86 -14.67
CA ARG A 19 14.06 -13.42 -14.77
C ARG A 19 13.78 -14.59 -13.79
N CYS A 20 14.18 -14.49 -12.53
CA CYS A 20 13.98 -15.56 -11.54
C CYS A 20 13.15 -15.11 -10.34
N LEU A 21 11.91 -15.60 -10.23
CA LEU A 21 10.99 -15.33 -9.10
C LEU A 21 11.55 -15.74 -7.72
N HIS A 22 12.64 -16.50 -7.67
CA HIS A 22 13.32 -16.88 -6.42
C HIS A 22 14.26 -15.77 -5.89
N SER A 23 14.82 -14.89 -6.73
CA SER A 23 15.72 -13.83 -6.24
C SER A 23 14.95 -12.70 -5.55
N SER A 24 13.79 -12.31 -6.06
CA SER A 24 12.97 -11.22 -5.50
C SER A 24 12.52 -11.49 -4.06
N LEU A 25 12.30 -12.74 -3.66
CA LEU A 25 11.93 -13.10 -2.28
C LEU A 25 13.07 -12.80 -1.29
N TYR A 26 14.29 -13.28 -1.57
CA TYR A 26 15.46 -13.00 -0.72
C TYR A 26 15.80 -11.51 -0.68
N CYS A 27 15.61 -10.80 -1.79
CA CYS A 27 15.78 -9.35 -1.82
C CYS A 27 14.71 -8.64 -0.96
N ALA A 28 13.45 -9.06 -0.99
CA ALA A 28 12.42 -8.55 -0.09
C ALA A 28 12.76 -8.82 1.40
N GLU A 29 13.22 -10.03 1.74
CA GLU A 29 13.70 -10.36 3.09
C GLU A 29 14.86 -9.45 3.54
N ALA A 30 15.80 -9.12 2.64
CA ALA A 30 16.89 -8.20 2.93
C ALA A 30 16.39 -6.79 3.27
N LEU A 31 15.41 -6.25 2.51
CA LEU A 31 14.77 -4.97 2.81
C LEU A 31 14.03 -5.00 4.16
N VAL A 32 13.29 -6.07 4.44
CA VAL A 32 12.61 -6.32 5.73
C VAL A 32 13.64 -6.31 6.88
N HIS A 33 14.78 -6.98 6.73
CA HIS A 33 15.86 -7.00 7.72
C HIS A 33 16.49 -5.61 7.94
N ILE A 34 16.74 -4.84 6.88
CA ILE A 34 17.28 -3.47 6.97
C ILE A 34 16.31 -2.57 7.76
N MET A 35 15.01 -2.62 7.44
CA MET A 35 13.99 -1.87 8.20
C MET A 35 13.86 -2.35 9.64
N LYS A 36 13.82 -3.67 9.88
CA LYS A 36 13.69 -4.22 11.23
C LYS A 36 14.87 -3.87 12.12
N ARG A 37 16.07 -3.78 11.55
CA ARG A 37 17.25 -3.25 12.24
C ARG A 37 17.08 -1.77 12.59
N ALA A 38 16.57 -0.95 11.68
CA ALA A 38 16.28 0.46 11.97
C ALA A 38 15.19 0.64 13.04
N GLU A 39 14.22 -0.29 13.16
CA GLU A 39 13.27 -0.33 14.28
C GLU A 39 13.96 -0.60 15.62
N VAL A 40 14.80 -1.64 15.69
CA VAL A 40 15.54 -2.02 16.91
C VAL A 40 16.52 -0.92 17.33
N GLU A 41 17.12 -0.22 16.38
CA GLU A 41 17.96 0.97 16.62
C GLU A 41 17.15 2.24 16.96
N GLY A 42 15.81 2.17 17.05
CA GLY A 42 14.93 3.27 17.43
C GLY A 42 14.78 4.38 16.37
N LYS A 43 15.18 4.10 15.12
CA LYS A 43 15.28 5.06 14.02
C LYS A 43 14.00 5.18 13.17
N ILE A 44 13.15 4.16 13.19
CA ILE A 44 11.85 4.14 12.51
C ILE A 44 10.80 3.63 13.50
N SER A 45 9.69 4.35 13.65
CA SER A 45 8.57 3.96 14.52
C SER A 45 7.44 3.32 13.71
N GLY A 46 7.33 2.00 13.76
CA GLY A 46 6.24 1.27 13.11
C GLY A 46 4.87 1.56 13.74
N MET A 47 3.81 1.40 12.95
CA MET A 47 2.43 1.55 13.43
C MET A 47 2.06 0.39 14.35
N LYS A 48 1.49 0.69 15.52
CA LYS A 48 0.87 -0.30 16.41
C LYS A 48 -0.64 -0.11 16.44
N ILE A 49 -1.38 -1.20 16.29
CA ILE A 49 -2.85 -1.22 16.33
C ILE A 49 -3.33 -1.27 17.79
N SER A 50 -2.58 -1.91 18.68
CA SER A 50 -2.79 -1.87 20.13
C SER A 50 -1.46 -1.82 20.88
N SER A 51 -1.49 -1.53 22.19
CA SER A 51 -0.29 -1.54 23.05
C SER A 51 0.46 -2.88 23.02
N CYS A 52 -0.28 -3.99 22.89
CA CYS A 52 0.23 -5.35 22.84
C CYS A 52 0.46 -5.88 21.41
N SER A 53 0.16 -5.11 20.36
CA SER A 53 0.41 -5.55 18.98
C SER A 53 1.90 -5.45 18.62
N PRO A 54 2.40 -6.29 17.69
CA PRO A 54 3.63 -5.96 16.98
C PRO A 54 3.48 -4.60 16.28
N SER A 55 4.61 -3.92 16.07
CA SER A 55 4.69 -2.75 15.21
C SER A 55 4.90 -3.18 13.76
N ILE A 56 4.10 -2.61 12.86
CA ILE A 56 4.13 -2.86 11.42
C ILE A 56 4.82 -1.67 10.76
N GLN A 57 5.92 -1.94 10.03
CA GLN A 57 6.71 -0.92 9.34
C GLN A 57 6.55 -0.93 7.82
N HIS A 58 6.09 -2.05 7.28
CA HIS A 58 5.94 -2.29 5.86
C HIS A 58 4.84 -3.32 5.61
N LEU A 59 4.31 -3.32 4.39
CA LEU A 59 3.48 -4.39 3.83
C LEU A 59 3.89 -4.57 2.37
N LEU A 60 4.58 -5.67 2.06
CA LEU A 60 5.10 -5.93 0.72
C LEU A 60 4.19 -6.96 0.05
N PHE A 61 3.53 -6.59 -1.06
CA PHE A 61 2.65 -7.50 -1.78
C PHE A 61 2.84 -7.40 -3.30
N ALA A 62 3.53 -8.39 -3.86
CA ALA A 62 3.87 -8.47 -5.29
C ALA A 62 4.53 -7.17 -5.80
N ASP A 63 3.80 -6.36 -6.57
CA ASP A 63 4.31 -5.12 -7.19
C ASP A 63 4.01 -3.85 -6.36
N ASP A 64 3.14 -3.93 -5.34
CA ASP A 64 2.76 -2.82 -4.45
C ASP A 64 3.52 -2.93 -3.11
N SER A 65 4.41 -1.97 -2.85
CA SER A 65 5.15 -1.83 -1.59
C SER A 65 4.61 -0.69 -0.73
N LEU A 66 4.28 -1.04 0.51
CA LEU A 66 3.68 -0.15 1.51
C LEU A 66 4.70 0.09 2.64
N PHE A 67 4.96 1.34 3.01
CA PHE A 67 5.86 1.68 4.14
C PHE A 67 5.16 2.62 5.14
N LEU A 68 5.33 2.32 6.43
CA LEU A 68 4.59 2.89 7.55
C LEU A 68 5.55 3.42 8.61
N CYS A 69 5.65 4.75 8.76
CA CYS A 69 6.42 5.37 9.85
C CYS A 69 5.75 6.64 10.37
N ARG A 70 6.40 7.33 11.31
CA ARG A 70 5.98 8.65 11.76
C ARG A 70 6.37 9.72 10.74
N ALA A 71 5.48 10.67 10.48
CA ALA A 71 5.73 11.86 9.68
C ALA A 71 6.68 12.83 10.41
N THR A 72 7.97 12.50 10.40
CA THR A 72 9.05 13.37 10.90
C THR A 72 10.22 13.28 9.95
N PHE A 73 10.94 14.38 9.77
CA PHE A 73 12.12 14.44 8.92
C PHE A 73 13.20 13.39 9.29
N LYS A 74 13.29 12.98 10.57
CA LYS A 74 14.21 11.93 11.02
C LYS A 74 13.82 10.54 10.49
N GLU A 75 12.59 10.10 10.72
CA GLU A 75 12.13 8.78 10.28
C GLU A 75 12.02 8.70 8.75
N GLY A 76 11.59 9.78 8.09
CA GLY A 76 11.58 9.87 6.62
C GLY A 76 12.97 9.78 6.00
N LYS A 77 13.97 10.45 6.58
CA LYS A 77 15.38 10.32 6.16
C LYS A 77 15.91 8.90 6.35
N GLU A 78 15.54 8.22 7.42
CA GLU A 78 15.97 6.84 7.68
C GLU A 78 15.29 5.83 6.75
N ILE A 79 14.03 6.04 6.34
CA ILE A 79 13.41 5.29 5.23
C ILE A 79 14.21 5.49 3.94
N MET A 80 14.46 6.73 3.51
CA MET A 80 15.22 7.00 2.26
C MET A 80 16.63 6.39 2.30
N ARG A 81 17.28 6.38 3.48
CA ARG A 81 18.57 5.69 3.69
C ARG A 81 18.45 4.17 3.58
N CYS A 82 17.37 3.58 4.10
CA CYS A 82 17.13 2.13 4.00
C CYS A 82 16.79 1.69 2.57
N LEU A 83 15.91 2.42 1.88
CA LEU A 83 15.58 2.20 0.47
C LEU A 83 16.83 2.34 -0.40
N LYS A 84 17.63 3.40 -0.21
CA LYS A 84 18.87 3.57 -0.98
C LYS A 84 19.88 2.44 -0.70
N LEU A 85 20.14 2.12 0.57
CA LEU A 85 21.07 1.02 0.93
C LEU A 85 20.64 -0.31 0.30
N TYR A 86 19.33 -0.57 0.23
CA TYR A 86 18.78 -1.74 -0.43
C TYR A 86 18.93 -1.68 -1.96
N GLY A 87 18.68 -0.53 -2.60
CA GLY A 87 18.90 -0.34 -4.04
C GLY A 87 20.36 -0.48 -4.44
N ASP A 88 21.27 0.17 -3.71
CA ASP A 88 22.73 0.06 -3.87
C ASP A 88 23.23 -1.40 -3.74
N ALA A 89 22.55 -2.24 -2.94
CA ALA A 89 22.91 -3.64 -2.71
C ALA A 89 22.19 -4.66 -3.62
N SER A 90 21.04 -4.31 -4.20
CA SER A 90 20.21 -5.20 -5.03
C SER A 90 20.20 -4.85 -6.52
N GLY A 91 20.71 -3.67 -6.89
CA GLY A 91 20.60 -3.12 -8.25
C GLY A 91 19.21 -2.57 -8.60
N GLN A 92 18.28 -2.50 -7.64
CA GLN A 92 16.93 -1.98 -7.86
C GLN A 92 16.86 -0.46 -7.69
N GLU A 93 16.14 0.22 -8.60
CA GLU A 93 15.88 1.65 -8.54
C GLU A 93 14.41 1.89 -8.16
N PHE A 94 14.15 2.70 -7.12
CA PHE A 94 12.80 3.09 -6.70
C PHE A 94 12.27 4.25 -7.56
N PHE A 95 11.07 4.10 -8.12
CA PHE A 95 10.51 5.08 -9.05
C PHE A 95 9.58 6.06 -8.34
N PHE A 96 10.18 6.98 -7.56
CA PHE A 96 9.49 7.95 -6.71
C PHE A 96 8.40 8.79 -7.43
N GLN A 97 8.48 8.99 -8.75
CA GLN A 97 7.44 9.68 -9.54
C GLN A 97 6.11 8.91 -9.69
N LYS A 98 6.09 7.58 -9.51
CA LYS A 98 4.84 6.79 -9.38
C LYS A 98 4.44 6.56 -7.92
N SER A 99 5.31 6.93 -7.01
CA SER A 99 5.10 6.76 -5.58
C SER A 99 4.18 7.87 -5.06
N SER A 100 3.52 7.63 -3.92
CA SER A 100 2.66 8.63 -3.30
C SER A 100 2.84 8.64 -1.79
N ILE A 101 2.65 9.80 -1.17
CA ILE A 101 2.67 9.95 0.28
C ILE A 101 1.25 10.23 0.79
N THR A 102 0.83 9.51 1.82
CA THR A 102 -0.40 9.80 2.58
C THR A 102 -0.02 10.25 3.99
N TYR A 103 -0.58 11.38 4.41
CA TYR A 103 -0.30 12.02 5.70
C TYR A 103 -1.51 11.94 6.65
N GLY A 104 -1.27 11.55 7.91
CA GLY A 104 -2.21 11.71 9.01
C GLY A 104 -2.74 13.15 9.19
N GLY A 105 -3.99 13.25 9.66
CA GLY A 105 -4.81 14.46 9.51
C GLY A 105 -4.30 15.74 10.18
N LYS A 106 -3.54 15.65 11.28
CA LYS A 106 -3.09 16.83 12.06
C LYS A 106 -1.63 17.23 11.78
N ILE A 107 -0.97 16.57 10.81
CA ILE A 107 0.40 16.89 10.42
C ILE A 107 0.43 18.30 9.82
N ASP A 108 1.29 19.15 10.36
CA ASP A 108 1.54 20.51 9.91
C ASP A 108 1.91 20.57 8.41
N PRO A 109 1.30 21.47 7.61
CA PRO A 109 1.51 21.51 6.16
C PRO A 109 2.95 21.88 5.74
N ILE A 110 3.72 22.58 6.59
CA ILE A 110 5.14 22.88 6.31
C ILE A 110 5.95 21.59 6.43
N MET A 111 5.66 20.75 7.43
CA MET A 111 6.29 19.42 7.56
C MET A 111 5.97 18.50 6.36
N ARG A 112 4.75 18.57 5.80
CA ARG A 112 4.38 17.81 4.58
C ARG A 112 5.20 18.23 3.37
N ASN A 113 5.22 19.54 3.09
CA ASN A 113 6.02 20.11 2.00
C ASN A 113 7.51 19.75 2.12
N ILE A 114 8.07 19.80 3.33
CA ILE A 114 9.46 19.40 3.61
C ILE A 114 9.68 17.91 3.33
N LEU A 115 8.77 17.03 3.76
CA LEU A 115 8.89 15.58 3.54
C LEU A 115 8.72 15.20 2.06
N GLY A 116 7.69 15.71 1.37
CA GLY A 116 7.47 15.46 -0.05
C GLY A 116 8.63 15.94 -0.92
N SER A 117 9.10 17.18 -0.67
CA SER A 117 10.24 17.77 -1.37
C SER A 117 11.55 17.01 -1.10
N TYR A 118 11.75 16.49 0.13
CA TYR A 118 12.93 15.69 0.47
C TYR A 118 12.91 14.28 -0.14
N MET A 119 11.73 13.68 -0.29
CA MET A 119 11.56 12.35 -0.88
C MET A 119 11.47 12.37 -2.41
N GLY A 120 11.26 13.54 -3.03
CA GLY A 120 11.01 13.65 -4.46
C GLY A 120 9.65 13.09 -4.89
N ILE A 121 8.67 13.10 -3.98
CA ILE A 121 7.31 12.61 -4.24
C ILE A 121 6.34 13.80 -4.23
N GLU A 122 5.85 14.16 -5.41
CA GLU A 122 4.89 15.27 -5.61
C GLU A 122 3.43 14.84 -5.36
N GLN A 123 3.14 13.54 -5.35
CA GLN A 123 1.78 13.02 -5.21
C GLN A 123 1.38 12.84 -3.73
N GLU A 124 0.87 13.92 -3.12
CA GLU A 124 0.13 13.84 -1.86
C GLU A 124 -1.31 13.34 -2.08
N GLY A 125 -1.74 12.33 -1.32
CA GLY A 125 -3.16 11.98 -1.15
C GLY A 125 -3.91 11.51 -2.40
N GLY A 126 -3.60 10.31 -2.90
CA GLY A 126 -4.36 9.68 -3.99
C GLY A 126 -5.58 8.89 -3.50
N THR A 127 -6.65 8.84 -4.31
CA THR A 127 -7.66 7.75 -4.23
C THR A 127 -7.07 6.47 -4.83
N TRP A 128 -6.00 5.97 -4.21
CA TRP A 128 -5.34 4.73 -4.61
C TRP A 128 -6.19 3.51 -4.27
N LYS A 129 -5.68 2.31 -4.58
CA LYS A 129 -6.42 1.04 -4.51
C LYS A 129 -5.52 -0.15 -4.13
N TYR A 130 -5.05 -0.25 -2.88
CA TYR A 130 -4.30 -1.43 -2.40
C TYR A 130 -5.12 -2.72 -2.57
N LEU A 131 -4.55 -3.77 -3.18
CA LEU A 131 -5.27 -5.00 -3.57
C LEU A 131 -6.54 -4.71 -4.42
N GLY A 132 -6.63 -3.52 -5.01
CA GLY A 132 -7.81 -3.02 -5.72
C GLY A 132 -8.88 -2.34 -4.85
N LEU A 133 -8.74 -2.23 -3.52
CA LEU A 133 -9.70 -1.62 -2.57
C LEU A 133 -9.34 -0.15 -2.27
N PRO A 134 -10.28 0.81 -2.34
CA PRO A 134 -9.95 2.24 -2.32
C PRO A 134 -9.65 2.84 -0.94
N GLU A 135 -8.91 3.94 -0.96
CA GLU A 135 -8.14 4.44 0.18
C GLU A 135 -8.84 5.30 1.25
N CYS A 136 -10.15 5.20 1.36
CA CYS A 136 -10.90 6.07 2.25
C CYS A 136 -10.89 5.58 3.72
N LEU A 137 -9.69 5.37 4.28
CA LEU A 137 -9.46 5.22 5.73
C LEU A 137 -9.90 6.48 6.50
N SER A 138 -9.88 7.64 5.84
CA SER A 138 -10.62 8.84 6.23
C SER A 138 -11.83 9.04 5.30
N GLY A 139 -13.01 8.56 5.71
CA GLY A 139 -14.25 8.66 4.95
C GLY A 139 -15.45 8.10 5.72
N SER A 140 -16.65 8.15 5.14
CA SER A 140 -17.80 7.45 5.71
C SER A 140 -17.68 5.95 5.47
N LYS A 141 -18.20 5.14 6.41
CA LYS A 141 -18.38 3.69 6.18
C LYS A 141 -19.22 3.39 4.92
N ARG A 142 -20.03 4.37 4.46
CA ARG A 142 -20.79 4.28 3.21
C ARG A 142 -19.90 4.37 1.97
N ASP A 143 -18.84 5.16 2.01
CA ASP A 143 -17.99 5.45 0.84
C ASP A 143 -17.07 4.26 0.54
N LEU A 144 -16.51 3.66 1.61
CA LEU A 144 -15.74 2.41 1.56
C LEU A 144 -16.57 1.25 0.98
N LEU A 145 -17.87 1.19 1.31
CA LEU A 145 -18.82 0.19 0.78
C LEU A 145 -19.39 0.55 -0.61
N ALA A 146 -19.40 1.83 -1.00
CA ALA A 146 -19.86 2.27 -2.32
C ALA A 146 -19.04 1.61 -3.44
N PHE A 147 -17.75 1.41 -3.21
CA PHE A 147 -16.86 0.70 -4.12
C PHE A 147 -17.23 -0.77 -4.36
N ILE A 148 -17.68 -1.48 -3.33
CA ILE A 148 -18.16 -2.87 -3.48
C ILE A 148 -19.40 -2.88 -4.39
N THR A 149 -20.27 -1.87 -4.23
CA THR A 149 -21.45 -1.66 -5.08
C THR A 149 -21.07 -1.29 -6.52
N GLU A 150 -20.03 -0.47 -6.71
CA GLU A 150 -19.48 -0.12 -8.02
C GLU A 150 -18.90 -1.36 -8.74
N ARG A 151 -17.99 -2.11 -8.11
CA ARG A 151 -17.44 -3.35 -8.68
C ARG A 151 -18.53 -4.39 -8.97
N LEU A 152 -19.55 -4.50 -8.12
CA LEU A 152 -20.70 -5.37 -8.38
C LEU A 152 -21.44 -4.93 -9.65
N LYS A 153 -21.70 -3.63 -9.84
CA LYS A 153 -22.28 -3.09 -11.08
C LYS A 153 -21.40 -3.40 -12.30
N THR A 154 -20.09 -3.12 -12.26
CA THR A 154 -19.18 -3.39 -13.38
C THR A 154 -19.11 -4.88 -13.76
N ARG A 155 -19.19 -5.79 -12.79
CA ARG A 155 -19.22 -7.24 -13.04
C ARG A 155 -20.57 -7.72 -13.57
N LEU A 156 -21.67 -7.04 -13.24
CA LEU A 156 -23.03 -7.36 -13.71
C LEU A 156 -23.44 -6.61 -14.99
N SER A 157 -22.71 -5.58 -15.42
CA SER A 157 -22.95 -4.85 -16.68
C SER A 157 -22.27 -5.50 -17.90
N GLY A 158 -21.60 -6.64 -17.72
CA GLY A 158 -20.95 -7.37 -18.81
C GLY A 158 -21.93 -8.11 -19.72
N TRP A 159 -21.63 -8.19 -21.03
CA TRP A 159 -22.44 -8.81 -22.08
C TRP A 159 -23.02 -10.19 -21.71
N TYR A 160 -22.26 -11.00 -20.98
CA TYR A 160 -22.65 -12.32 -20.49
C TYR A 160 -23.97 -12.34 -19.69
N VAL A 161 -24.31 -11.23 -19.01
CA VAL A 161 -25.61 -11.13 -18.31
C VAL A 161 -26.78 -11.09 -19.28
N ASN A 162 -26.63 -10.59 -20.51
CA ASN A 162 -27.72 -10.58 -21.47
C ASN A 162 -27.99 -11.97 -22.10
N THR A 163 -26.98 -12.84 -22.18
CA THR A 163 -27.11 -14.20 -22.73
C THR A 163 -27.47 -15.27 -21.70
N LEU A 164 -27.41 -14.97 -20.39
CA LEU A 164 -27.75 -15.92 -19.33
C LEU A 164 -29.26 -16.12 -19.12
N SER A 165 -29.63 -17.38 -18.86
CA SER A 165 -30.96 -17.78 -18.37
C SER A 165 -31.27 -17.19 -16.98
N LEU A 166 -32.54 -17.19 -16.58
CA LEU A 166 -32.97 -16.63 -15.29
C LEU A 166 -32.29 -17.32 -14.09
N GLY A 167 -32.02 -18.64 -14.20
CA GLY A 167 -31.26 -19.40 -13.21
C GLY A 167 -29.78 -19.01 -13.19
N GLY A 168 -29.15 -18.93 -14.37
CA GLY A 168 -27.75 -18.50 -14.51
C GLY A 168 -27.50 -17.10 -13.95
N LYS A 169 -28.43 -16.17 -14.18
CA LYS A 169 -28.42 -14.82 -13.57
C LYS A 169 -28.42 -14.87 -12.04
N LYS A 170 -29.30 -15.68 -11.44
CA LYS A 170 -29.35 -15.86 -9.97
C LYS A 170 -28.05 -16.43 -9.41
N VAL A 171 -27.45 -17.43 -10.08
CA VAL A 171 -26.18 -18.04 -9.67
C VAL A 171 -25.02 -17.03 -9.77
N LEU A 172 -24.91 -16.31 -10.89
CA LEU A 172 -23.86 -15.30 -11.10
C LEU A 172 -23.95 -14.16 -10.07
N ILE A 173 -25.14 -13.63 -9.82
CA ILE A 173 -25.36 -12.60 -8.80
C ILE A 173 -24.95 -13.15 -7.43
N LYS A 174 -25.37 -14.38 -7.07
CA LYS A 174 -25.01 -14.98 -5.77
C LYS A 174 -23.51 -15.18 -5.63
N SER A 175 -22.81 -15.69 -6.65
CA SER A 175 -21.36 -15.92 -6.56
C SER A 175 -20.58 -14.60 -6.43
N VAL A 176 -20.89 -13.59 -7.25
CA VAL A 176 -20.18 -12.30 -7.23
C VAL A 176 -20.50 -11.49 -5.97
N ALA A 177 -21.77 -11.46 -5.55
CA ALA A 177 -22.20 -10.69 -4.37
C ALA A 177 -21.78 -11.33 -3.03
N MET A 178 -21.46 -12.64 -3.00
CA MET A 178 -20.82 -13.26 -1.82
C MET A 178 -19.30 -13.09 -1.85
N ALA A 179 -18.66 -13.22 -3.02
CA ALA A 179 -17.20 -13.15 -3.13
C ALA A 179 -16.64 -11.74 -2.88
N LEU A 180 -17.29 -10.68 -3.38
CA LEU A 180 -16.77 -9.31 -3.25
C LEU A 180 -16.70 -8.82 -1.78
N PRO A 181 -17.73 -9.00 -0.91
CA PRO A 181 -17.63 -8.63 0.50
C PRO A 181 -16.67 -9.51 1.28
N VAL A 182 -16.62 -10.83 1.01
CA VAL A 182 -15.67 -11.74 1.69
C VAL A 182 -14.23 -11.37 1.37
N HIS A 183 -13.93 -11.03 0.11
CA HIS A 183 -12.61 -10.53 -0.25
C HIS A 183 -12.28 -9.19 0.42
N ALA A 184 -13.21 -8.21 0.42
CA ALA A 184 -12.99 -6.94 1.11
C ALA A 184 -12.73 -7.13 2.62
N MET A 185 -13.50 -8.00 3.29
CA MET A 185 -13.34 -8.35 4.71
C MET A 185 -12.15 -9.30 4.98
N SER A 186 -11.41 -9.73 3.96
CA SER A 186 -10.15 -10.48 4.12
C SER A 186 -8.90 -9.59 4.00
N CYS A 187 -9.09 -8.31 3.68
CA CYS A 187 -8.03 -7.32 3.47
C CYS A 187 -8.04 -6.18 4.51
N PHE A 188 -8.97 -6.21 5.47
CA PHE A 188 -9.16 -5.21 6.54
C PHE A 188 -9.41 -5.90 7.88
#